data_AF-A0AAD9VP89-F1
#
_entry.id   AF-A0AAD9VP89-F1
#
_cell.length_a   1.000
_cell.length_b   1.000
_cell.length_c   1.000
_cell.angle_alpha   90.00
_cell.angle_beta   90.00
_cell.angle_gamma   90.00
#
_symmetry.space_group_name_H-M   'P 1'
#
loop_
_entity.id
_entity.type
_entity.pdbx_description
1 polymer ?
#
loop_
_entity_poly.entity_id
_entity_poly.type
_entity_poly.pdbx_seq_one_letter_code
_entity_poly.pdbx_strand_id
1 'polypeptide(L)'
;MTPMSDSSSLPKTKKPSDSAFKQQRLPAWQPILTAGTVLPTFFVIGVAFIPVGIGLLYFSDKVKEQTIDYTNCNSNNITYINGQPKTCADVIAENASKSCYCEIDFVLPMDFDGEVYMYYGLTNFYQNHRRYVKSRDDNQLLGILSDKVSNDCEPFAYELDEKNTTKPIAPCGAIANSLFSDELTLYSDRNKQDVPLLKTGIAWPSDKNIKFRNPEGDLKEAFSPERFAKPKNWAKYIYELDPHNASNNGLQNEDLIVWMRTAALPTFRKLYRRVDHSVKGFTEGLLAGNYTLKVKYSFSVSAFNGSKRMILSTTSLLGGKNPFLGIAYIVVGCICLVLGIALSIIHIKYSKSTAELINVTPTTEYQERERERERKLSTFVYLNTLLKMNKITRAIFTLGTKYPKYSTLPPEIVVFTDKDMIICWHPNQGFPYEYSQPILEEVKAGPNTVLKIGEKDVSDIFRKKKDSDVIEELSKLTFTTKHRWFPRSRDKKAKKTEPDRPYL
;
A
#
# COMPACT_ATOMS: atom_id res chain seq x y z
N MET A 1 -41.90 45.17 -51.29
CA MET A 1 -42.48 45.21 -49.94
C MET A 1 -43.08 43.84 -49.70
N THR A 2 -42.63 42.99 -48.78
CA THR A 2 -41.89 43.13 -47.51
C THR A 2 -41.06 41.85 -47.27
N PRO A 3 -39.90 41.93 -46.58
CA PRO A 3 -39.07 40.78 -46.29
C PRO A 3 -39.59 40.00 -45.08
N MET A 4 -39.42 38.67 -45.10
CA MET A 4 -39.60 37.81 -43.93
C MET A 4 -38.59 38.22 -42.86
N SER A 5 -39.11 38.61 -41.70
CA SER A 5 -38.38 39.06 -40.52
C SER A 5 -37.48 37.97 -39.94
N ASP A 6 -36.23 38.34 -39.71
CA ASP A 6 -35.23 37.63 -38.91
C ASP A 6 -35.80 37.08 -37.59
N SER A 7 -35.45 35.83 -37.31
CA SER A 7 -35.60 35.20 -36.00
C SER A 7 -34.88 36.02 -34.93
N SER A 8 -35.64 36.49 -33.94
CA SER A 8 -35.16 37.24 -32.79
C SER A 8 -34.14 36.43 -31.96
N SER A 9 -32.86 36.74 -32.12
CA SER A 9 -31.83 36.27 -31.20
C SER A 9 -32.03 36.93 -29.83
N LEU A 10 -32.42 36.15 -28.83
CA LEU A 10 -32.50 36.59 -27.43
C LEU A 10 -31.18 37.24 -27.00
N PRO A 11 -31.21 38.34 -26.20
CA PRO A 11 -30.01 39.05 -25.80
C PRO A 11 -29.07 38.14 -25.01
N LYS A 12 -27.79 38.07 -25.41
CA LYS A 12 -26.75 37.30 -24.70
C LYS A 12 -26.52 37.89 -23.31
N THR A 13 -27.17 37.29 -22.31
CA THR A 13 -26.97 37.62 -20.90
C THR A 13 -25.65 37.05 -20.40
N LYS A 14 -24.89 37.83 -19.60
CA LYS A 14 -23.70 37.33 -18.88
C LYS A 14 -24.06 36.56 -17.60
N LYS A 15 -25.35 36.32 -17.33
CA LYS A 15 -25.79 35.59 -16.13
C LYS A 15 -25.35 34.13 -16.24
N PRO A 16 -24.65 33.58 -15.23
CA PRO A 16 -24.31 32.16 -15.21
C PRO A 16 -25.59 31.33 -15.16
N SER A 17 -25.58 30.16 -15.80
CA SER A 17 -26.76 29.29 -15.86
C SER A 17 -27.16 28.79 -14.47
N ASP A 18 -28.45 28.82 -14.18
CA ASP A 18 -29.04 28.39 -12.91
C ASP A 18 -29.25 26.87 -12.86
N SER A 19 -28.15 26.12 -12.95
CA SER A 19 -28.13 24.66 -12.79
C SER A 19 -27.57 24.29 -11.43
N ALA A 20 -28.13 23.28 -10.76
CA ALA A 20 -27.66 22.80 -9.47
C ALA A 20 -26.16 22.48 -9.44
N PHE A 21 -25.58 22.02 -10.56
CA PHE A 21 -24.15 21.81 -10.69
C PHE A 21 -23.36 23.13 -10.69
N LYS A 22 -23.76 24.09 -11.52
CA LYS A 22 -23.03 25.38 -11.65
C LYS A 22 -23.24 26.30 -10.44
N GLN A 23 -24.36 26.14 -9.73
CA GLN A 23 -24.68 26.86 -8.50
C GLN A 23 -24.20 26.13 -7.23
N GLN A 24 -23.54 24.97 -7.36
CA GLN A 24 -23.04 24.16 -6.25
C GLN A 24 -24.12 23.73 -5.25
N ARG A 25 -25.33 23.44 -5.74
CA ARG A 25 -26.49 22.99 -4.97
C ARG A 25 -26.83 21.52 -5.21
N LEU A 26 -25.82 20.70 -5.55
CA LEU A 26 -26.03 19.26 -5.66
C LEU A 26 -26.36 18.67 -4.29
N PRO A 27 -27.24 17.65 -4.22
CA PRO A 27 -27.47 16.93 -2.98
C PRO A 27 -26.13 16.33 -2.52
N ALA A 28 -25.70 16.72 -1.33
CA ALA A 28 -24.46 16.27 -0.74
C ALA A 28 -24.75 15.75 0.67
N TRP A 29 -24.12 14.64 1.02
CA TRP A 29 -24.10 14.16 2.39
C TRP A 29 -22.82 14.66 3.07
N GLN A 30 -22.98 15.38 4.18
CA GLN A 30 -21.88 15.95 4.95
C GLN A 30 -21.88 15.30 6.35
N PRO A 31 -21.17 14.16 6.53
CA PRO A 31 -21.11 13.52 7.82
C PRO A 31 -20.30 14.37 8.80
N ILE A 32 -21.00 14.96 9.78
CA ILE A 32 -20.35 15.63 10.91
C ILE A 32 -19.97 14.55 11.92
N LEU A 33 -18.67 14.26 12.00
CA LEU A 33 -18.12 13.27 12.94
C LEU A 33 -18.25 13.81 14.38
N THR A 34 -19.25 13.32 15.10
CA THR A 34 -19.46 13.65 16.53
C THR A 34 -18.97 12.50 17.42
N ALA A 35 -18.71 12.79 18.70
CA ALA A 35 -18.33 11.74 19.65
C ALA A 35 -19.36 10.59 19.72
N GLY A 36 -20.65 10.91 19.61
CA GLY A 36 -21.73 9.94 19.59
C GLY A 36 -21.72 8.98 18.39
N THR A 37 -21.17 9.41 17.24
CA THR A 37 -21.03 8.56 16.05
C THR A 37 -19.67 7.88 15.97
N VAL A 38 -18.60 8.52 16.45
CA VAL A 38 -17.23 8.02 16.34
C VAL A 38 -16.85 7.03 17.44
N LEU A 39 -17.32 7.23 18.68
CA LEU A 39 -16.97 6.32 19.77
C LEU A 39 -17.48 4.89 19.53
N PRO A 40 -18.76 4.66 19.14
CA PRO A 40 -19.25 3.31 18.89
C PRO A 40 -18.50 2.61 17.75
N THR A 41 -18.06 3.33 16.72
CA THR A 41 -17.36 2.71 15.59
C THR A 41 -16.01 2.14 16.00
N PHE A 42 -15.27 2.80 16.90
CA PHE A 42 -14.02 2.25 17.46
C PHE A 42 -14.25 0.93 18.21
N PHE A 43 -15.33 0.83 18.99
CA PHE A 43 -15.67 -0.41 19.70
C PHE A 43 -16.12 -1.51 18.76
N VAL A 44 -16.97 -1.21 17.77
CA VAL A 44 -17.43 -2.17 16.77
C VAL A 44 -16.26 -2.74 15.97
N ILE A 45 -15.37 -1.87 15.47
CA ILE A 45 -14.18 -2.30 14.72
C ILE A 45 -13.26 -3.14 15.62
N GLY A 46 -13.00 -2.70 16.85
CA GLY A 46 -12.15 -3.42 17.80
C GLY A 46 -12.67 -4.82 18.12
N VAL A 47 -13.96 -4.93 18.48
CA VAL A 47 -14.60 -6.21 18.82
C VAL A 47 -14.72 -7.13 17.60
N ALA A 48 -14.87 -6.59 16.39
CA ALA A 48 -14.92 -7.41 15.17
C ALA A 48 -13.52 -7.90 14.73
N PHE A 49 -12.49 -7.06 14.84
CA PHE A 49 -11.16 -7.38 14.30
C PHE A 49 -10.39 -8.38 15.15
N ILE A 50 -10.59 -8.40 16.47
CA ILE A 50 -9.93 -9.36 17.37
C ILE A 50 -10.30 -10.82 17.04
N PRO A 51 -11.57 -11.25 17.00
CA PRO A 51 -11.93 -12.63 16.69
C PRO A 51 -11.54 -13.02 15.27
N VAL A 52 -11.65 -12.09 14.30
CA VAL A 52 -11.15 -12.32 12.94
C VAL A 52 -9.63 -12.57 12.97
N GLY A 53 -8.87 -11.72 13.66
CA GLY A 53 -7.42 -11.86 13.79
C GLY A 53 -6.99 -13.16 14.49
N ILE A 54 -7.70 -13.58 15.55
CA ILE A 54 -7.48 -14.87 16.22
C ILE A 54 -7.75 -16.03 15.26
N GLY A 55 -8.86 -15.99 14.50
CA GLY A 55 -9.18 -17.01 13.51
C GLY A 55 -8.11 -17.12 12.42
N LEU A 56 -7.66 -15.98 11.88
CA LEU A 56 -6.58 -15.94 10.88
C LEU A 56 -5.27 -16.50 11.44
N LEU A 57 -4.92 -16.18 12.68
CA LEU A 57 -3.71 -16.69 13.34
C LEU A 57 -3.79 -18.20 13.56
N TYR A 58 -4.94 -18.71 14.01
CA TYR A 58 -5.18 -20.14 14.19
C TYR A 58 -5.00 -20.91 12.87
N PHE A 59 -5.57 -20.43 11.76
CA PHE A 59 -5.41 -21.08 10.46
C PHE A 59 -3.96 -21.00 9.94
N SER A 60 -3.24 -19.92 10.22
CA SER A 60 -1.82 -19.80 9.88
C SER A 60 -0.95 -20.78 10.68
N ASP A 61 -1.20 -20.95 11.97
CA ASP A 61 -0.41 -21.82 12.85
C ASP A 61 -0.69 -23.30 12.63
N LYS A 62 -1.87 -23.65 12.09
CA LYS A 62 -2.17 -25.01 11.63
C LYS A 62 -1.26 -25.45 10.47
N VAL A 63 -0.71 -24.52 9.70
CA VAL A 63 0.21 -24.84 8.60
C VAL A 63 1.57 -25.27 9.14
N LYS A 64 1.96 -26.50 8.80
CA LYS A 64 3.27 -27.07 9.14
C LYS A 64 4.22 -26.78 7.99
N GLU A 65 5.42 -26.30 8.32
CA GLU A 65 6.46 -25.96 7.34
C GLU A 65 7.81 -26.49 7.83
N GLN A 66 8.53 -27.20 6.97
CA GLN A 66 9.90 -27.66 7.19
C GLN A 66 10.79 -27.04 6.12
N THR A 67 11.84 -26.33 6.52
CA THR A 67 12.83 -25.73 5.62
C THR A 67 14.18 -26.40 5.79
N ILE A 68 14.81 -26.78 4.68
CA ILE A 68 16.16 -27.35 4.63
C ILE A 68 17.01 -26.49 3.70
N ASP A 69 18.09 -25.93 4.24
CA ASP A 69 19.10 -25.23 3.44
C ASP A 69 20.09 -26.25 2.87
N TYR A 70 20.26 -26.24 1.55
CA TYR A 70 21.15 -27.16 0.85
C TYR A 70 22.23 -26.40 0.03
N THR A 71 22.43 -25.12 0.32
CA THR A 71 23.38 -24.26 -0.41
C THR A 71 24.80 -24.83 -0.42
N ASN A 72 25.30 -25.22 0.75
CA ASN A 72 26.65 -25.73 0.93
C ASN A 72 26.64 -27.26 1.15
N CYS A 73 25.81 -27.98 0.41
CA CYS A 73 25.77 -29.43 0.52
C CYS A 73 27.08 -30.06 0.03
N ASN A 74 27.56 -31.06 0.76
CA ASN A 74 28.73 -31.84 0.39
C ASN A 74 28.39 -32.80 -0.74
N SER A 75 29.28 -32.89 -1.71
CA SER A 75 29.10 -33.79 -2.83
C SER A 75 29.44 -35.23 -2.46
N ASN A 76 28.63 -36.16 -2.96
CA ASN A 76 28.82 -37.60 -2.73
C ASN A 76 29.80 -38.20 -3.74
N ASN A 77 29.98 -37.56 -4.88
CA ASN A 77 30.76 -38.06 -6.01
C ASN A 77 32.13 -37.39 -6.18
N ILE A 78 32.38 -36.24 -5.55
CA ILE A 78 33.58 -35.43 -5.80
C ILE A 78 34.28 -35.08 -4.48
N THR A 79 35.52 -35.51 -4.35
CA THR A 79 36.35 -35.20 -3.19
C THR A 79 37.52 -34.30 -3.59
N TYR A 80 37.98 -33.48 -2.65
CA TYR A 80 39.29 -32.83 -2.74
C TYR A 80 40.40 -33.89 -2.77
N ILE A 81 41.59 -33.48 -3.20
CA ILE A 81 42.80 -34.32 -3.24
C ILE A 81 43.12 -34.89 -1.84
N ASN A 82 42.72 -34.18 -0.78
CA ASN A 82 42.92 -34.56 0.62
C ASN A 82 41.86 -35.55 1.15
N GLY A 83 40.97 -36.06 0.30
CA GLY A 83 39.92 -37.02 0.66
C GLY A 83 38.66 -36.43 1.32
N GLN A 84 38.59 -35.11 1.54
CA GLN A 84 37.38 -34.44 2.06
C GLN A 84 36.35 -34.21 0.93
N PRO A 85 35.04 -34.33 1.18
CA PRO A 85 34.03 -34.05 0.16
C PRO A 85 34.02 -32.56 -0.19
N LYS A 86 33.94 -32.26 -1.49
CA LYS A 86 33.86 -30.88 -1.97
C LYS A 86 32.43 -30.38 -1.90
N THR A 87 32.24 -29.09 -1.63
CA THR A 87 30.88 -28.50 -1.67
C THR A 87 30.39 -28.43 -3.12
N CYS A 88 29.10 -28.72 -3.35
CA CYS A 88 28.56 -28.63 -4.71
C CYS A 88 28.59 -27.19 -5.26
N ALA A 89 28.52 -26.18 -4.39
CA ALA A 89 28.66 -24.78 -4.79
C ALA A 89 30.04 -24.52 -5.45
N ASP A 90 31.12 -25.06 -4.88
CA ASP A 90 32.47 -24.88 -5.43
C ASP A 90 32.69 -25.70 -6.70
N VAL A 91 32.13 -26.91 -6.78
CA VAL A 91 32.21 -27.76 -7.99
C VAL A 91 31.63 -27.03 -9.20
N ILE A 92 30.42 -26.46 -9.05
CA ILE A 92 29.74 -25.76 -10.14
C ILE A 92 30.38 -24.41 -10.44
N ALA A 93 30.93 -23.72 -9.42
CA ALA A 93 31.66 -22.48 -9.63
C ALA A 93 32.92 -22.68 -10.50
N GLU A 94 33.59 -23.82 -10.38
CA GLU A 94 34.74 -24.15 -11.23
C GLU A 94 34.34 -24.62 -12.62
N ASN A 95 33.32 -25.48 -12.72
CA ASN A 95 32.85 -26.02 -13.99
C ASN A 95 31.32 -26.17 -13.98
N ALA A 96 30.64 -25.26 -14.67
CA ALA A 96 29.19 -25.26 -14.77
C ALA A 96 28.59 -26.54 -15.40
N SER A 97 29.36 -27.24 -16.23
CA SER A 97 28.91 -28.45 -16.94
C SER A 97 29.01 -29.74 -16.13
N LYS A 98 29.66 -29.73 -14.95
CA LYS A 98 29.78 -30.94 -14.11
C LYS A 98 28.49 -31.16 -13.32
N SER A 99 28.06 -32.42 -13.20
CA SER A 99 26.92 -32.76 -12.34
C SER A 99 27.41 -33.08 -10.93
N CYS A 100 26.81 -32.42 -9.94
CA CYS A 100 27.09 -32.63 -8.53
C CYS A 100 25.86 -33.20 -7.83
N TYR A 101 26.05 -34.28 -7.07
CA TYR A 101 24.98 -34.94 -6.33
C TYR A 101 25.26 -34.83 -4.84
N CYS A 102 24.25 -34.43 -4.06
CA CYS A 102 24.33 -34.37 -2.62
C CYS A 102 23.06 -34.94 -1.98
N GLU A 103 23.23 -35.54 -0.82
CA GLU A 103 22.15 -36.12 -0.02
C GLU A 103 22.15 -35.46 1.36
N ILE A 104 20.96 -35.09 1.83
CA ILE A 104 20.77 -34.44 3.12
C ILE A 104 19.67 -35.17 3.86
N ASP A 105 20.05 -35.80 4.97
CA ASP A 105 19.10 -36.46 5.86
C ASP A 105 18.45 -35.43 6.80
N PHE A 106 17.14 -35.52 6.95
CA PHE A 106 16.38 -34.69 7.86
C PHE A 106 15.22 -35.49 8.48
N VAL A 107 14.74 -35.00 9.63
CA VAL A 107 13.63 -35.64 10.36
C VAL A 107 12.42 -34.72 10.32
N LEU A 108 11.27 -35.25 9.92
CA LEU A 108 9.99 -34.59 10.09
C LEU A 108 9.49 -34.83 11.53
N PRO A 109 9.37 -33.79 12.38
CA PRO A 109 9.02 -33.97 13.79
C PRO A 109 7.54 -34.30 14.02
N MET A 110 6.69 -33.97 13.05
CA MET A 110 5.23 -34.15 13.11
C MET A 110 4.73 -34.58 11.73
N ASP A 111 3.58 -35.26 11.70
CA ASP A 111 2.89 -35.60 10.46
C ASP A 111 2.46 -34.32 9.72
N PHE A 112 2.60 -34.29 8.40
CA PHE A 112 2.11 -33.22 7.53
C PHE A 112 0.81 -33.70 6.91
N ASP A 113 -0.29 -33.38 7.57
CA ASP A 113 -1.62 -33.87 7.20
C ASP A 113 -2.19 -33.15 5.96
N GLY A 114 -2.83 -33.92 5.08
CA GLY A 114 -3.51 -33.39 3.89
C GLY A 114 -2.56 -33.14 2.71
N GLU A 115 -2.86 -32.11 1.91
CA GLU A 115 -2.07 -31.82 0.71
C GLU A 115 -0.71 -31.20 1.05
N VAL A 116 0.37 -31.86 0.62
CA VAL A 116 1.75 -31.43 0.85
C VAL A 116 2.37 -30.90 -0.44
N TYR A 117 2.98 -29.73 -0.33
CA TYR A 117 3.63 -29.05 -1.43
C TYR A 117 5.12 -28.87 -1.13
N MET A 118 5.93 -29.10 -2.16
CA MET A 118 7.37 -28.90 -2.14
C MET A 118 7.70 -27.63 -2.90
N TYR A 119 8.37 -26.70 -2.24
CA TYR A 119 8.85 -25.45 -2.81
C TYR A 119 10.38 -25.43 -2.80
N TYR A 120 10.97 -24.72 -3.75
CA TYR A 120 12.34 -24.25 -3.61
C TYR A 120 12.33 -22.75 -3.30
N GLY A 121 13.26 -22.34 -2.45
CA GLY A 121 13.46 -20.98 -2.01
C GLY A 121 14.82 -20.48 -2.46
N LEU A 122 14.86 -19.26 -2.99
CA LEU A 122 16.09 -18.55 -3.33
C LEU A 122 16.16 -17.26 -2.54
N THR A 123 17.36 -16.91 -2.07
CA THR A 123 17.64 -15.62 -1.44
C THR A 123 18.63 -14.82 -2.26
N ASN A 124 18.54 -13.49 -2.12
CA ASN A 124 19.39 -12.53 -2.81
C ASN A 124 19.31 -12.62 -4.35
N PHE A 125 18.17 -13.03 -4.89
CA PHE A 125 17.93 -13.12 -6.34
C PHE A 125 16.83 -12.13 -6.78
N TYR A 126 17.21 -11.07 -7.46
CA TYR A 126 16.33 -9.92 -7.74
C TYR A 126 15.53 -10.07 -9.05
N GLN A 127 14.47 -10.90 -9.02
CA GLN A 127 13.56 -11.02 -10.17
C GLN A 127 12.77 -9.74 -10.47
N ASN A 128 12.64 -8.84 -9.50
CA ASN A 128 11.89 -7.58 -9.61
C ASN A 128 12.68 -6.47 -10.32
N HIS A 129 13.93 -6.71 -10.73
CA HIS A 129 14.70 -5.72 -11.45
C HIS A 129 14.04 -5.38 -12.81
N ARG A 130 13.84 -4.08 -13.11
CA ARG A 130 13.08 -3.64 -14.29
C ARG A 130 13.54 -4.29 -15.60
N ARG A 131 14.87 -4.33 -15.85
CA ARG A 131 15.42 -4.96 -17.06
C ARG A 131 15.19 -6.47 -17.09
N TYR A 132 15.22 -7.13 -15.93
CA TYR A 132 14.99 -8.56 -15.84
C TYR A 132 13.53 -8.90 -16.14
N VAL A 133 12.56 -8.21 -15.51
CA VAL A 133 11.12 -8.41 -15.74
C VAL A 133 10.72 -8.15 -17.19
N LYS A 134 11.34 -7.16 -17.83
CA LYS A 134 11.06 -6.83 -19.23
C LYS A 134 11.65 -7.86 -20.20
N SER A 135 12.71 -8.58 -19.81
CA SER A 135 13.50 -9.40 -20.73
C SER A 135 12.85 -10.75 -21.04
N ARG A 136 11.86 -10.71 -21.93
CA ARG A 136 11.13 -11.84 -22.51
C ARG A 136 10.41 -11.40 -23.80
N ASP A 137 10.00 -12.36 -24.62
CA ASP A 137 9.17 -12.13 -25.81
C ASP A 137 7.83 -12.86 -25.66
N ASP A 138 6.75 -12.10 -25.47
CA ASP A 138 5.43 -12.65 -25.23
C ASP A 138 4.86 -13.38 -26.46
N ASN A 139 5.26 -13.01 -27.69
CA ASN A 139 4.83 -13.72 -28.90
C ASN A 139 5.42 -15.12 -28.96
N GLN A 140 6.70 -15.24 -28.60
CA GLN A 140 7.38 -16.53 -28.54
C GLN A 140 6.74 -17.43 -27.48
N LEU A 141 6.39 -16.90 -26.31
CA LEU A 141 5.71 -17.66 -25.25
C LEU A 141 4.31 -18.13 -25.66
N LEU A 142 3.65 -17.43 -26.59
CA LEU A 142 2.39 -17.83 -27.21
C LEU A 142 2.57 -18.85 -28.35
N GLY A 143 3.79 -19.32 -28.62
CA GLY A 143 4.08 -20.29 -29.68
C GLY A 143 4.22 -19.66 -31.07
N ILE A 144 4.21 -18.33 -31.18
CA ILE A 144 4.40 -17.62 -32.45
C ILE A 144 5.91 -17.40 -32.64
N LEU A 145 6.54 -18.33 -33.36
CA LEU A 145 7.98 -18.32 -33.60
C LEU A 145 8.33 -17.42 -34.79
N SER A 146 9.21 -16.45 -34.56
CA SER A 146 9.76 -15.57 -35.60
C SER A 146 11.28 -15.51 -35.46
N ASP A 147 11.96 -15.24 -36.57
CA ASP A 147 13.41 -15.09 -36.57
C ASP A 147 13.82 -13.72 -36.00
N LYS A 148 12.92 -12.73 -36.04
CA LYS A 148 13.08 -11.43 -35.40
C LYS A 148 12.42 -11.42 -34.03
N VAL A 149 13.26 -11.40 -33.00
CA VAL A 149 12.86 -11.41 -31.60
C VAL A 149 12.66 -9.97 -31.08
N SER A 150 11.81 -9.80 -30.07
CA SER A 150 11.66 -8.52 -29.36
C SER A 150 13.00 -7.98 -28.83
N ASN A 151 13.21 -6.67 -28.99
CA ASN A 151 14.40 -5.97 -28.45
C ASN A 151 14.50 -6.05 -26.92
N ASP A 152 13.39 -6.37 -26.24
CA ASP A 152 13.36 -6.50 -24.79
C ASP A 152 14.17 -7.71 -24.30
N CYS A 153 14.36 -8.72 -25.16
CA CYS A 153 15.16 -9.90 -24.85
C CYS A 153 16.67 -9.66 -24.81
N GLU A 154 17.17 -8.49 -25.24
CA GLU A 154 18.61 -8.19 -25.18
C GLU A 154 19.16 -8.20 -23.74
N PRO A 155 20.36 -8.76 -23.51
CA PRO A 155 21.33 -9.30 -24.49
C PRO A 155 21.14 -10.79 -24.83
N PHE A 156 20.05 -11.41 -24.38
CA PHE A 156 19.77 -12.85 -24.56
C PHE A 156 18.76 -13.11 -25.69
N ALA A 157 18.79 -12.27 -26.74
CA ALA A 157 17.92 -12.41 -27.90
C ALA A 157 18.52 -13.35 -28.97
N TYR A 158 19.84 -13.28 -29.17
CA TYR A 158 20.54 -14.01 -30.23
C TYR A 158 21.83 -14.67 -29.71
N GLU A 159 22.23 -15.74 -30.38
CA GLU A 159 23.52 -16.42 -30.23
C GLU A 159 24.26 -16.39 -31.57
N LEU A 160 25.59 -16.25 -31.53
CA LEU A 160 26.43 -16.34 -32.72
C LEU A 160 26.82 -17.79 -32.94
N ASP A 161 26.46 -18.34 -34.10
CA ASP A 161 26.86 -19.68 -34.51
C ASP A 161 28.35 -19.74 -34.84
N GLU A 162 28.93 -20.95 -34.91
CA GLU A 162 30.33 -21.18 -35.30
C GLU A 162 30.66 -20.59 -36.68
N LYS A 163 29.65 -20.37 -37.52
CA LYS A 163 29.74 -19.76 -38.86
C LYS A 163 29.54 -18.23 -38.85
N ASN A 164 29.56 -17.57 -37.69
CA ASN A 164 29.23 -16.15 -37.49
C ASN A 164 27.80 -15.75 -37.94
N THR A 165 26.88 -16.70 -38.04
CA THR A 165 25.45 -16.41 -38.31
C THR A 165 24.71 -16.17 -37.00
N THR A 166 23.84 -15.17 -36.96
CA THR A 166 23.04 -14.86 -35.76
C THR A 166 21.81 -15.76 -35.70
N LYS A 167 21.72 -16.63 -34.68
CA LYS A 167 20.56 -17.48 -34.41
C LYS A 167 19.70 -16.90 -33.29
N PRO A 168 18.38 -16.77 -33.46
CA PRO A 168 17.49 -16.35 -32.38
C PRO A 168 17.42 -17.41 -31.26
N ILE A 169 17.37 -16.97 -30.01
CA ILE A 169 17.24 -17.86 -28.84
C ILE A 169 15.76 -18.14 -28.56
N ALA A 170 15.42 -19.40 -28.27
CA ALA A 170 14.08 -19.81 -27.88
C ALA A 170 14.08 -20.69 -26.62
N PRO A 171 13.47 -20.27 -25.49
CA PRO A 171 12.86 -18.95 -25.23
C PRO A 171 13.91 -17.88 -24.92
N CYS A 172 13.76 -16.68 -25.48
CA CYS A 172 14.70 -15.58 -25.28
C CYS A 172 14.53 -14.87 -23.94
N GLY A 173 15.58 -14.13 -23.56
CA GLY A 173 15.54 -13.19 -22.44
C GLY A 173 16.15 -13.71 -21.14
N ALA A 174 16.41 -12.78 -20.23
CA ALA A 174 17.12 -13.04 -18.98
C ALA A 174 16.33 -13.94 -18.03
N ILE A 175 14.99 -13.88 -18.06
CA ILE A 175 14.12 -14.69 -17.20
C ILE A 175 14.29 -16.17 -17.54
N ALA A 176 14.08 -16.51 -18.82
CA ALA A 176 14.24 -17.85 -19.34
C ALA A 176 15.68 -18.37 -19.15
N ASN A 177 16.68 -17.55 -19.48
CA ASN A 177 18.08 -17.96 -19.35
C ASN A 177 18.48 -18.33 -17.92
N SER A 178 17.85 -17.74 -16.90
CA SER A 178 18.15 -18.02 -15.49
C SER A 178 17.21 -19.05 -14.86
N LEU A 179 16.59 -19.92 -15.67
CA LEU A 179 15.71 -20.99 -15.18
C LEU A 179 16.37 -21.82 -14.08
N PHE A 180 15.63 -22.05 -13.00
CA PHE A 180 16.08 -22.91 -11.92
C PHE A 180 16.22 -24.35 -12.40
N SER A 181 17.42 -24.91 -12.25
CA SER A 181 17.83 -26.16 -12.91
C SER A 181 18.11 -27.33 -11.97
N ASP A 182 18.06 -27.14 -10.64
CA ASP A 182 18.30 -28.25 -9.70
C ASP A 182 17.17 -29.28 -9.80
N GLU A 183 17.53 -30.57 -9.74
CA GLU A 183 16.55 -31.66 -9.62
C GLU A 183 16.49 -32.12 -8.15
N LEU A 184 15.32 -31.99 -7.53
CA LEU A 184 15.09 -32.33 -6.12
C LEU A 184 14.20 -33.57 -6.02
N THR A 185 14.62 -34.58 -5.27
CA THR A 185 13.83 -35.79 -5.00
C THR A 185 13.90 -36.13 -3.51
N LEU A 186 12.85 -36.78 -3.01
CA LEU A 186 12.72 -37.11 -1.59
C LEU A 186 12.58 -38.62 -1.44
N TYR A 187 13.34 -39.19 -0.51
CA TYR A 187 13.25 -40.59 -0.12
C TYR A 187 12.66 -40.71 1.28
N SER A 188 11.70 -41.61 1.47
CA SER A 188 11.12 -41.91 2.78
C SER A 188 11.71 -43.20 3.35
N ASP A 189 12.41 -43.10 4.49
CA ASP A 189 13.02 -44.26 5.13
C ASP A 189 11.99 -45.23 5.71
N ARG A 190 10.83 -44.72 6.10
CA ARG A 190 9.74 -45.49 6.70
C ARG A 190 9.04 -46.36 5.66
N ASN A 191 8.72 -45.77 4.51
CA ASN A 191 8.05 -46.48 3.41
C ASN A 191 9.04 -47.20 2.47
N LYS A 192 10.35 -46.98 2.65
CA LYS A 192 11.44 -47.50 1.82
C LYS A 192 11.26 -47.20 0.32
N GLN A 193 10.64 -46.07 0.01
CA GLN A 193 10.28 -45.64 -1.34
C GLN A 193 10.52 -44.14 -1.50
N ASP A 194 10.84 -43.70 -2.73
CA ASP A 194 10.83 -42.29 -3.08
C ASP A 194 9.41 -41.71 -2.96
N VAL A 195 9.31 -40.50 -2.40
CA VAL A 195 8.05 -39.77 -2.30
C VAL A 195 7.57 -39.44 -3.71
N PRO A 196 6.33 -39.78 -4.09
CA PRO A 196 5.83 -39.51 -5.43
C PRO A 196 5.57 -38.01 -5.58
N LEU A 197 6.37 -37.36 -6.44
CA LEU A 197 6.31 -35.92 -6.68
C LEU A 197 5.77 -35.64 -8.09
N LEU A 198 4.59 -35.03 -8.16
CA LEU A 198 3.97 -34.66 -9.44
C LEU A 198 4.55 -33.34 -9.95
N LYS A 199 4.86 -33.31 -11.25
CA LYS A 199 5.30 -32.11 -11.99
C LYS A 199 4.14 -31.28 -12.52
N THR A 200 2.92 -31.80 -12.50
CA THR A 200 1.72 -31.19 -13.10
C THR A 200 0.80 -30.56 -12.05
N GLY A 201 0.01 -29.58 -12.48
CA GLY A 201 -0.88 -28.80 -11.61
C GLY A 201 -0.15 -27.81 -10.69
N ILE A 202 1.12 -27.50 -10.92
CA ILE A 202 1.87 -26.50 -10.14
C ILE A 202 1.67 -25.08 -10.69
N ALA A 203 1.34 -24.94 -11.98
CA ALA A 203 1.05 -23.66 -12.60
C ALA A 203 -0.44 -23.29 -12.52
N TRP A 204 -0.72 -21.98 -12.63
CA TRP A 204 -2.10 -21.51 -12.70
C TRP A 204 -2.74 -21.93 -14.03
N PRO A 205 -4.00 -22.42 -14.02
CA PRO A 205 -4.69 -22.80 -15.25
C PRO A 205 -4.76 -21.67 -16.29
N SER A 206 -4.90 -20.41 -15.83
CA SER A 206 -4.90 -19.23 -16.69
C SER A 206 -3.56 -19.03 -17.42
N ASP A 207 -2.44 -19.30 -16.74
CA ASP A 207 -1.12 -19.16 -17.37
C ASP A 207 -0.93 -20.29 -18.39
N LYS A 208 -1.22 -21.53 -18.00
CA LYS A 208 -1.05 -22.72 -18.86
C LYS A 208 -1.94 -22.73 -20.10
N ASN A 209 -3.18 -22.27 -20.01
CA ASN A 209 -4.15 -22.40 -21.10
C ASN A 209 -4.21 -21.17 -22.02
N ILE A 210 -3.82 -19.99 -21.52
CA ILE A 210 -3.98 -18.72 -22.24
C ILE A 210 -2.64 -18.09 -22.60
N LYS A 211 -1.70 -17.98 -21.66
CA LYS A 211 -0.46 -17.20 -21.84
C LYS A 211 0.68 -17.98 -22.49
N PHE A 212 0.73 -19.29 -22.24
CA PHE A 212 1.79 -20.15 -22.75
C PHE A 212 1.21 -21.18 -23.71
N ARG A 213 1.75 -21.24 -24.93
CA ARG A 213 1.32 -22.20 -25.94
C ARG A 213 2.52 -22.72 -26.72
N ASN A 214 2.44 -23.99 -27.06
CA ASN A 214 3.38 -24.60 -27.96
C ASN A 214 3.02 -24.23 -29.42
N PRO A 215 4.01 -24.13 -30.31
CA PRO A 215 3.76 -24.00 -31.74
C PRO A 215 3.01 -25.23 -32.27
N GLU A 216 2.31 -25.06 -33.39
CA GLU A 216 1.67 -26.18 -34.09
C GLU A 216 2.74 -27.11 -34.71
N GLY A 217 2.48 -28.42 -34.69
CA GLY A 217 3.40 -29.45 -35.22
C GLY A 217 4.27 -30.12 -34.16
N ASP A 218 5.35 -30.77 -34.59
CA ASP A 218 6.32 -31.39 -33.68
C ASP A 218 7.23 -30.35 -33.05
N LEU A 219 7.41 -30.43 -31.72
CA LEU A 219 8.23 -29.51 -30.96
C LEU A 219 9.71 -29.57 -31.37
N LYS A 220 10.20 -30.75 -31.76
CA LYS A 220 11.61 -30.91 -32.18
C LYS A 220 11.90 -30.20 -33.49
N GLU A 221 10.96 -30.23 -34.43
CA GLU A 221 11.08 -29.52 -35.70
C GLU A 221 10.91 -28.01 -35.51
N ALA A 222 9.91 -27.60 -34.72
CA ALA A 222 9.63 -26.20 -34.46
C ALA A 222 10.80 -25.48 -33.76
N PHE A 223 11.46 -26.15 -32.81
CA PHE A 223 12.62 -25.65 -32.07
C PHE A 223 13.93 -26.29 -32.53
N SER A 224 14.05 -26.59 -33.83
CA SER A 224 15.22 -27.26 -34.38
C SER A 224 16.51 -26.46 -34.10
N PRO A 225 17.63 -27.13 -33.75
CA PRO A 225 18.91 -26.47 -33.47
C PRO A 225 19.49 -25.68 -34.65
N GLU A 226 19.00 -25.96 -35.87
CA GLU A 226 19.36 -25.23 -37.08
C GLU A 226 18.73 -23.82 -37.09
N ARG A 227 17.50 -23.69 -36.60
CA ARG A 227 16.74 -22.44 -36.62
C ARG A 227 16.84 -21.66 -35.32
N PHE A 228 16.74 -22.33 -34.17
CA PHE A 228 16.74 -21.70 -32.86
C PHE A 228 17.86 -22.22 -31.98
N ALA A 229 18.50 -21.29 -31.28
CA ALA A 229 19.43 -21.58 -30.20
C ALA A 229 18.67 -21.79 -28.88
N LYS A 230 19.23 -22.65 -28.00
CA LYS A 230 18.75 -22.75 -26.61
C LYS A 230 19.34 -21.59 -25.78
N PRO A 231 18.74 -21.24 -24.63
CA PRO A 231 19.33 -20.25 -23.74
C PRO A 231 20.72 -20.68 -23.26
N LYS A 232 21.62 -19.72 -23.09
CA LYS A 232 23.06 -19.95 -22.82
C LYS A 232 23.34 -20.83 -21.61
N ASN A 233 22.54 -20.69 -20.55
CA ASN A 233 22.71 -21.46 -19.32
C ASN A 233 21.90 -22.77 -19.30
N TRP A 234 21.22 -23.14 -20.39
CA TRP A 234 20.42 -24.36 -20.45
C TRP A 234 21.26 -25.57 -20.88
N ALA A 235 21.24 -26.62 -20.06
CA ALA A 235 21.83 -27.90 -20.42
C ALA A 235 21.00 -28.63 -21.49
N LYS A 236 19.67 -28.62 -21.33
CA LYS A 236 18.68 -29.34 -22.17
C LYS A 236 17.97 -28.38 -23.13
N TYR A 237 17.47 -28.89 -24.26
CA TYR A 237 16.58 -28.13 -25.12
C TYR A 237 15.17 -28.01 -24.53
N ILE A 238 14.38 -27.05 -25.02
CA ILE A 238 13.02 -26.79 -24.53
C ILE A 238 12.08 -28.00 -24.67
N TYR A 239 12.25 -28.82 -25.71
CA TYR A 239 11.48 -30.05 -25.93
C TYR A 239 11.99 -31.25 -25.11
N GLU A 240 13.06 -31.08 -24.32
CA GLU A 240 13.64 -32.12 -23.46
C GLU A 240 13.37 -31.86 -21.97
N LEU A 241 12.59 -30.82 -21.64
CA LEU A 241 12.26 -30.47 -20.27
C LEU A 241 11.43 -31.56 -19.59
N ASP A 242 10.45 -32.14 -20.30
CA ASP A 242 9.69 -33.29 -19.81
C ASP A 242 9.41 -34.33 -20.91
N PRO A 243 10.35 -35.26 -21.18
CA PRO A 243 10.20 -36.25 -22.25
C PRO A 243 9.08 -37.26 -22.02
N HIS A 244 8.65 -37.45 -20.77
CA HIS A 244 7.65 -38.46 -20.40
C HIS A 244 6.21 -37.97 -20.56
N ASN A 245 5.98 -36.66 -20.55
CA ASN A 245 4.64 -36.08 -20.62
C ASN A 245 4.55 -34.97 -21.66
N ALA A 246 3.98 -35.29 -22.83
CA ALA A 246 3.82 -34.34 -23.92
C ALA A 246 3.00 -33.09 -23.53
N SER A 247 2.03 -33.22 -22.62
CA SER A 247 1.20 -32.09 -22.16
C SER A 247 1.92 -31.12 -21.21
N ASN A 248 3.11 -31.50 -20.72
CA ASN A 248 3.94 -30.72 -19.81
C ASN A 248 5.32 -30.45 -20.42
N ASN A 249 5.41 -30.37 -21.74
CA ASN A 249 6.66 -30.18 -22.45
C ASN A 249 6.64 -28.91 -23.30
N GLY A 250 7.80 -28.43 -23.74
CA GLY A 250 7.91 -27.20 -24.52
C GLY A 250 7.71 -25.93 -23.67
N LEU A 251 7.05 -24.93 -24.26
CA LEU A 251 6.68 -23.68 -23.59
C LEU A 251 5.56 -23.87 -22.55
N GLN A 252 4.80 -24.96 -22.66
CA GLN A 252 3.73 -25.33 -21.73
C GLN A 252 4.22 -26.12 -20.51
N ASN A 253 5.54 -26.35 -20.40
CA ASN A 253 6.14 -26.95 -19.23
C ASN A 253 5.88 -26.09 -17.98
N GLU A 254 5.29 -26.71 -16.95
CA GLU A 254 4.84 -25.96 -15.78
C GLU A 254 5.99 -25.41 -14.91
N ASP A 255 7.16 -26.05 -14.92
CA ASP A 255 8.36 -25.53 -14.23
C ASP A 255 8.82 -24.21 -14.86
N LEU A 256 8.82 -24.16 -16.19
CA LEU A 256 9.10 -22.93 -16.94
C LEU A 256 8.05 -21.86 -16.60
N ILE A 257 6.76 -22.19 -16.63
CA ILE A 257 5.67 -21.23 -16.35
C ILE A 257 5.79 -20.64 -14.94
N VAL A 258 6.02 -21.49 -13.93
CA VAL A 258 6.21 -21.06 -12.54
C VAL A 258 7.43 -20.14 -12.42
N TRP A 259 8.50 -20.42 -13.16
CA TRP A 259 9.69 -19.58 -13.18
C TRP A 259 9.44 -18.21 -13.84
N MET A 260 8.79 -18.21 -15.01
CA MET A 260 8.48 -17.01 -15.79
C MET A 260 7.61 -16.00 -15.04
N ARG A 261 6.84 -16.45 -14.04
CA ARG A 261 6.15 -15.57 -13.10
C ARG A 261 7.12 -14.96 -12.09
N THR A 262 7.60 -13.76 -12.36
CA THR A 262 8.60 -13.08 -11.53
C THR A 262 8.13 -12.82 -10.08
N ALA A 263 9.05 -12.99 -9.13
CA ALA A 263 8.82 -12.68 -7.73
C ALA A 263 9.02 -11.17 -7.45
N ALA A 264 8.23 -10.63 -6.52
CA ALA A 264 8.32 -9.22 -6.13
C ALA A 264 9.48 -8.91 -5.17
N LEU A 265 9.96 -9.92 -4.43
CA LEU A 265 10.99 -9.80 -3.38
C LEU A 265 12.23 -10.63 -3.76
N PRO A 266 13.43 -10.26 -3.25
CA PRO A 266 14.67 -11.00 -3.51
C PRO A 266 14.79 -12.34 -2.78
N THR A 267 13.99 -12.50 -1.72
CA THR A 267 13.76 -13.75 -1.03
C THR A 267 12.38 -14.24 -1.41
N PHE A 268 12.32 -15.35 -2.13
CA PHE A 268 11.06 -15.91 -2.60
C PHE A 268 11.12 -17.42 -2.61
N ARG A 269 9.94 -18.03 -2.64
CA ARG A 269 9.75 -19.45 -2.89
C ARG A 269 8.86 -19.66 -4.09
N LYS A 270 9.13 -20.73 -4.84
CA LYS A 270 8.34 -21.15 -6.00
C LYS A 270 7.94 -22.59 -5.83
N LEU A 271 6.72 -22.91 -6.27
CA LEU A 271 6.20 -24.26 -6.17
C LEU A 271 6.98 -25.17 -7.11
N TYR A 272 7.58 -26.22 -6.56
CA TYR A 272 8.34 -27.21 -7.34
C TYR A 272 7.43 -28.38 -7.69
N ARG A 273 6.89 -29.06 -6.69
CA ARG A 273 6.12 -30.29 -6.87
C ARG A 273 4.97 -30.33 -5.86
N ARG A 274 3.93 -31.09 -6.18
CA ARG A 274 2.96 -31.56 -5.20
C ARG A 274 3.24 -33.04 -4.90
N VAL A 275 2.95 -33.47 -3.69
CA VAL A 275 2.98 -34.90 -3.37
C VAL A 275 1.75 -35.58 -3.97
N ASP A 276 1.94 -36.77 -4.55
CA ASP A 276 0.83 -37.60 -5.00
C ASP A 276 0.23 -38.40 -3.83
N HIS A 277 -0.94 -37.97 -3.38
CA HIS A 277 -1.66 -38.61 -2.29
C HIS A 277 -2.51 -39.81 -2.76
N SER A 278 -2.45 -40.21 -4.03
CA SER A 278 -3.10 -41.45 -4.50
C SER A 278 -2.29 -42.71 -4.19
N VAL A 279 -0.99 -42.56 -3.91
CA VAL A 279 -0.07 -43.68 -3.67
C VAL A 279 -0.16 -44.16 -2.21
N LYS A 280 -0.22 -45.48 -2.03
CA LYS A 280 -0.24 -46.12 -0.70
C LYS A 280 0.99 -45.69 0.12
N GLY A 281 0.76 -45.30 1.37
CA GLY A 281 1.79 -44.78 2.26
C GLY A 281 1.92 -43.26 2.28
N PHE A 282 1.27 -42.55 1.34
CA PHE A 282 1.25 -41.08 1.27
C PHE A 282 -0.17 -40.49 1.22
N THR A 283 -1.21 -41.31 1.43
CA THR A 283 -2.62 -40.92 1.33
C THR A 283 -3.05 -39.87 2.34
N GLU A 284 -2.53 -39.95 3.56
CA GLU A 284 -2.84 -39.02 4.66
C GLU A 284 -1.86 -37.84 4.72
N GLY A 285 -0.85 -37.81 3.85
CA GLY A 285 0.19 -36.79 3.85
C GLY A 285 1.60 -37.38 3.97
N LEU A 286 2.52 -36.61 4.57
CA LEU A 286 3.86 -37.10 4.93
C LEU A 286 3.90 -37.38 6.43
N LEU A 287 4.10 -38.63 6.82
CA LEU A 287 4.19 -39.00 8.23
C LEU A 287 5.51 -38.53 8.86
N ALA A 288 5.54 -38.36 10.17
CA ALA A 288 6.74 -38.11 10.94
C ALA A 288 7.74 -39.27 10.77
N GLY A 289 9.01 -38.92 10.67
CA GLY A 289 10.09 -39.88 10.44
C GLY A 289 11.27 -39.29 9.69
N ASN A 290 12.18 -40.18 9.29
CA ASN A 290 13.40 -39.81 8.58
C ASN A 290 13.16 -39.78 7.07
N TYR A 291 13.68 -38.73 6.45
CA TYR A 291 13.63 -38.49 5.03
C TYR A 291 15.01 -38.06 4.54
N THR A 292 15.34 -38.46 3.33
CA THR A 292 16.58 -38.04 2.65
C THR A 292 16.21 -37.18 1.45
N LEU A 293 16.74 -35.96 1.40
CA LEU A 293 16.67 -35.09 0.25
C LEU A 293 17.85 -35.40 -0.67
N LYS A 294 17.56 -35.93 -1.87
CA LYS A 294 18.54 -36.17 -2.92
C LYS A 294 18.48 -35.00 -3.91
N VAL A 295 19.60 -34.30 -4.07
CA VAL A 295 19.73 -33.11 -4.90
C VAL A 295 20.73 -33.36 -6.02
N LYS A 296 20.30 -33.12 -7.25
CA LYS A 296 21.20 -32.90 -8.38
C LYS A 296 21.41 -31.40 -8.54
N TYR A 297 22.55 -30.95 -8.05
CA TYR A 297 22.90 -29.55 -7.97
C TYR A 297 23.45 -29.08 -9.32
N SER A 298 22.81 -28.06 -9.90
CA SER A 298 23.22 -27.46 -11.18
C SER A 298 23.10 -25.93 -11.18
N PHE A 299 22.21 -25.36 -10.37
CA PHE A 299 22.00 -23.92 -10.30
C PHE A 299 23.01 -23.26 -9.34
N SER A 300 23.91 -22.44 -9.88
CA SER A 300 24.92 -21.74 -9.10
C SER A 300 24.37 -20.48 -8.42
N VAL A 301 24.67 -20.31 -7.13
CA VAL A 301 24.31 -19.11 -6.35
C VAL A 301 25.53 -18.34 -5.83
N SER A 302 26.74 -18.88 -6.02
CA SER A 302 27.99 -18.30 -5.51
C SER A 302 28.28 -16.93 -6.12
N ALA A 303 27.89 -16.71 -7.38
CA ALA A 303 28.11 -15.45 -8.10
C ALA A 303 27.39 -14.23 -7.49
N PHE A 304 26.29 -14.45 -6.78
CA PHE A 304 25.50 -13.40 -6.14
C PHE A 304 25.32 -13.62 -4.63
N ASN A 305 26.12 -14.50 -4.03
CA ASN A 305 26.07 -14.81 -2.60
C ASN A 305 24.64 -15.12 -2.10
N GLY A 306 23.90 -15.93 -2.86
CA GLY A 306 22.55 -16.36 -2.52
C GLY A 306 22.54 -17.67 -1.72
N SER A 307 21.38 -18.01 -1.16
CA SER A 307 21.12 -19.32 -0.54
C SER A 307 19.97 -20.03 -1.24
N LYS A 308 20.03 -21.36 -1.24
CA LYS A 308 19.02 -22.27 -1.79
C LYS A 308 18.43 -23.12 -0.68
N ARG A 309 17.11 -23.20 -0.66
CA ARG A 309 16.38 -23.92 0.37
C ARG A 309 15.30 -24.77 -0.26
N MET A 310 15.06 -25.93 0.30
CA MET A 310 13.88 -26.74 0.00
C MET A 310 12.89 -26.56 1.15
N ILE A 311 11.62 -26.33 0.82
CA ILE A 311 10.57 -26.03 1.79
C ILE A 311 9.41 -26.99 1.55
N LEU A 312 9.07 -27.81 2.54
CA LEU A 312 7.84 -28.58 2.57
C LEU A 312 6.80 -27.82 3.37
N SER A 313 5.60 -27.65 2.82
CA SER A 313 4.50 -26.96 3.50
C SER A 313 3.17 -27.65 3.21
N THR A 314 2.32 -27.73 4.23
CA THR A 314 0.89 -27.99 4.03
C THR A 314 0.18 -26.72 3.60
N THR A 315 -1.07 -26.83 3.12
CA THR A 315 -1.93 -25.68 2.84
C THR A 315 -3.06 -25.57 3.86
N SER A 316 -3.44 -24.33 4.16
CA SER A 316 -4.67 -24.00 4.87
C SER A 316 -5.63 -23.26 3.93
N LEU A 317 -6.84 -22.98 4.41
CA LEU A 317 -7.84 -22.16 3.70
C LEU A 317 -7.28 -20.79 3.27
N LEU A 318 -6.35 -20.22 4.05
CA LEU A 318 -5.73 -18.91 3.78
C LEU A 318 -4.43 -19.02 2.97
N GLY A 319 -4.06 -20.24 2.55
CA GLY A 319 -2.80 -20.53 1.89
C GLY A 319 -1.73 -21.03 2.86
N GLY A 320 -0.52 -20.47 2.75
CA GLY A 320 0.63 -20.90 3.55
C GLY A 320 0.74 -20.23 4.92
N LYS A 321 1.77 -20.60 5.68
CA LYS A 321 2.07 -20.02 7.00
C LYS A 321 2.38 -18.53 6.90
N ASN A 322 1.51 -17.69 7.45
CA ASN A 322 1.70 -16.25 7.50
C ASN A 322 0.96 -15.63 8.70
N PRO A 323 1.60 -15.55 9.89
CA PRO A 323 0.94 -15.03 11.08
C PRO A 323 0.77 -13.50 11.06
N PHE A 324 1.44 -12.80 10.15
CA PHE A 324 1.44 -11.32 10.09
C PHE A 324 0.02 -10.75 9.98
N LEU A 325 -0.82 -11.33 9.12
CA LEU A 325 -2.17 -10.84 8.92
C LEU A 325 -3.00 -10.97 10.20
N GLY A 326 -2.96 -12.12 10.86
CA GLY A 326 -3.67 -12.33 12.13
C GLY A 326 -3.18 -11.37 13.22
N ILE A 327 -1.86 -11.25 13.39
CA ILE A 327 -1.24 -10.32 14.36
C ILE A 327 -1.65 -8.87 14.06
N ALA A 328 -1.62 -8.43 12.80
CA ALA A 328 -2.00 -7.07 12.42
C ALA A 328 -3.46 -6.75 12.79
N TYR A 329 -4.39 -7.67 12.53
CA TYR A 329 -5.80 -7.50 12.92
C TYR A 329 -5.98 -7.41 14.44
N ILE A 330 -5.29 -8.26 15.21
CA ILE A 330 -5.34 -8.22 16.67
C ILE A 330 -4.77 -6.90 17.19
N VAL A 331 -3.60 -6.47 16.70
CA VAL A 331 -2.95 -5.23 17.13
C VAL A 331 -3.81 -4.01 16.82
N VAL A 332 -4.34 -3.90 15.59
CA VAL A 332 -5.23 -2.80 15.22
C VAL A 332 -6.51 -2.83 16.04
N GLY A 333 -7.11 -4.01 16.25
CA GLY A 333 -8.30 -4.17 17.10
C GLY A 333 -8.06 -3.71 18.54
N CYS A 334 -6.95 -4.12 19.15
CA CYS A 334 -6.55 -3.71 20.50
C CYS A 334 -6.30 -2.19 20.58
N ILE A 335 -5.60 -1.61 19.61
CA ILE A 335 -5.38 -0.15 19.55
C ILE A 335 -6.73 0.59 19.44
N CYS A 336 -7.65 0.13 18.60
CA CYS A 336 -8.99 0.71 18.48
C CYS A 336 -9.77 0.66 19.79
N LEU A 337 -9.71 -0.44 20.55
CA LEU A 337 -10.37 -0.54 21.86
C LEU A 337 -9.74 0.38 22.91
N VAL A 338 -8.40 0.43 22.99
CA VAL A 338 -7.69 1.32 23.93
C VAL A 338 -8.01 2.78 23.63
N LEU A 339 -7.97 3.17 22.35
CA LEU A 339 -8.35 4.52 21.93
C LEU A 339 -9.83 4.81 22.19
N GLY A 340 -10.73 3.85 21.93
CA GLY A 340 -12.16 3.97 22.23
C GLY A 340 -12.42 4.23 23.72
N ILE A 341 -11.74 3.50 24.61
CA ILE A 341 -11.82 3.69 26.07
C ILE A 341 -11.26 5.05 26.47
N ALA A 342 -10.07 5.41 25.97
CA ALA A 342 -9.42 6.69 26.31
C ALA A 342 -10.28 7.88 25.87
N LEU A 343 -10.78 7.88 24.63
CA LEU A 343 -11.66 8.92 24.10
C LEU A 343 -13.00 8.95 24.84
N SER A 344 -13.54 7.81 25.26
CA SER A 344 -14.75 7.75 26.10
C SER A 344 -14.52 8.41 27.46
N ILE A 345 -13.39 8.14 28.12
CA ILE A 345 -13.03 8.79 29.40
C ILE A 345 -12.88 10.31 29.22
N ILE A 346 -12.21 10.74 28.15
CA ILE A 346 -12.04 12.17 27.84
C ILE A 346 -13.40 12.81 27.58
N HIS A 347 -14.26 12.17 26.80
CA HIS A 347 -15.60 12.66 26.50
C HIS A 347 -16.43 12.78 27.79
N ILE A 348 -16.46 11.76 28.64
CA ILE A 348 -17.18 11.80 29.93
C ILE A 348 -16.67 12.96 30.81
N LYS A 349 -15.36 13.24 30.82
CA LYS A 349 -14.76 14.30 31.67
C LYS A 349 -14.88 15.72 31.10
N TYR A 350 -14.78 15.89 29.78
CA TYR A 350 -14.64 17.19 29.12
C TYR A 350 -15.75 17.51 28.11
N SER A 351 -16.78 16.66 27.99
CA SER A 351 -17.89 16.93 27.07
C SER A 351 -18.59 18.23 27.45
N LYS A 352 -18.37 19.26 26.64
CA LYS A 352 -19.25 20.44 26.57
C LYS A 352 -20.49 20.06 25.77
N SER A 353 -21.64 20.63 26.12
CA SER A 353 -22.86 20.47 25.31
C SER A 353 -22.56 20.93 23.88
N THR A 354 -22.99 20.16 22.88
CA THR A 354 -22.87 20.55 21.46
C THR A 354 -23.50 21.92 21.16
N ALA A 355 -24.46 22.35 21.99
CA ALA A 355 -25.06 23.67 21.96
C ALA A 355 -24.07 24.82 22.30
N GLU A 356 -23.05 24.59 23.15
CA GLU A 356 -22.04 25.63 23.46
C GLU A 356 -21.06 25.87 22.31
N LEU A 357 -20.83 24.85 21.47
CA LEU A 357 -19.96 24.92 20.29
C LEU A 357 -20.61 25.64 19.10
N ILE A 358 -21.94 25.76 19.09
CA ILE A 358 -22.70 26.48 18.04
C ILE A 358 -22.79 27.98 18.37
N ASN A 359 -22.69 28.36 19.64
CA ASN A 359 -22.68 29.77 20.09
C ASN A 359 -21.29 30.41 19.99
N VAL A 360 -20.62 30.27 18.84
CA VAL A 360 -19.41 31.05 18.53
C VAL A 360 -19.83 32.44 18.07
N THR A 361 -20.13 33.32 19.03
CA THR A 361 -20.16 34.76 18.78
C THR A 361 -18.73 35.29 18.60
N PRO A 362 -18.51 36.38 17.86
CA PRO A 362 -17.18 37.00 17.72
C PRO A 362 -16.53 37.44 19.05
N THR A 363 -17.27 37.36 20.16
CA THR A 363 -16.82 37.65 21.52
C THR A 363 -16.36 36.41 22.31
N THR A 364 -16.48 35.20 21.76
CA THR A 364 -16.12 33.95 22.47
C THR A 364 -14.66 33.89 22.89
N GLU A 365 -13.75 34.40 22.06
CA GLU A 365 -12.31 34.48 22.39
C GLU A 365 -12.01 35.45 23.56
N TYR A 366 -12.89 36.44 23.77
CA TYR A 366 -12.80 37.39 24.89
C TYR A 366 -13.34 36.74 26.18
N GLN A 367 -14.49 36.07 26.10
CA GLN A 367 -15.12 35.36 27.21
C GLN A 367 -14.34 34.12 27.67
N GLU A 368 -13.66 33.41 26.77
CA GLU A 368 -12.76 32.31 27.15
C GLU A 368 -11.50 32.82 27.85
N ARG A 369 -10.92 33.96 27.40
CA ARG A 369 -9.81 34.62 28.10
C ARG A 369 -10.19 35.10 29.51
N GLU A 370 -11.40 35.60 29.71
CA GLU A 370 -11.90 35.93 31.04
C GLU A 370 -12.11 34.68 31.90
N ARG A 371 -12.79 33.64 31.39
CA ARG A 371 -12.96 32.38 32.12
C ARG A 371 -11.63 31.69 32.44
N GLU A 372 -10.60 31.85 31.62
CA GLU A 372 -9.26 31.31 31.88
C GLU A 372 -8.51 32.14 32.93
N ARG A 373 -8.70 33.47 32.98
CA ARG A 373 -8.26 34.31 34.10
C ARG A 373 -8.99 33.95 35.39
N GLU A 374 -10.30 33.74 35.35
CA GLU A 374 -11.11 33.34 36.50
C GLU A 374 -10.77 31.94 36.98
N ARG A 375 -10.46 30.99 36.09
CA ARG A 375 -9.94 29.67 36.47
C ARG A 375 -8.59 29.80 37.12
N LYS A 376 -7.64 30.54 36.54
CA LYS A 376 -6.31 30.76 37.16
C LYS A 376 -6.42 31.45 38.52
N LEU A 377 -7.34 32.40 38.67
CA LEU A 377 -7.67 33.03 39.95
C LEU A 377 -8.32 32.03 40.91
N SER A 378 -9.24 31.19 40.46
CA SER A 378 -9.85 30.13 41.27
C SER A 378 -8.87 29.06 41.69
N THR A 379 -7.93 28.61 40.83
CA THR A 379 -6.86 27.67 41.24
C THR A 379 -5.89 28.33 42.20
N PHE A 380 -5.63 29.63 42.07
CA PHE A 380 -4.80 30.40 43.01
C PHE A 380 -5.50 30.64 44.36
N VAL A 381 -6.83 30.83 44.35
CA VAL A 381 -7.65 30.90 45.56
C VAL A 381 -7.80 29.52 46.21
N TYR A 382 -8.01 28.44 45.43
CA TYR A 382 -8.08 27.07 45.94
C TYR A 382 -6.75 26.57 46.50
N LEU A 383 -5.60 26.93 45.91
CA LEU A 383 -4.28 26.64 46.50
C LEU A 383 -4.09 27.37 47.84
N ASN A 384 -4.59 28.62 47.95
CA ASN A 384 -4.50 29.41 49.17
C ASN A 384 -5.52 29.01 50.25
N THR A 385 -6.69 28.49 49.89
CA THR A 385 -7.68 27.95 50.85
C THR A 385 -7.35 26.51 51.27
N LEU A 386 -6.72 25.69 50.41
CA LEU A 386 -6.18 24.37 50.78
C LEU A 386 -4.99 24.47 51.76
N LEU A 387 -4.26 25.59 51.76
CA LEU A 387 -3.25 25.89 52.78
C LEU A 387 -3.84 26.40 54.11
N LYS A 388 -5.14 26.73 54.18
CA LYS A 388 -5.77 27.31 55.38
C LYS A 388 -6.96 26.55 55.98
N MET A 389 -7.44 25.49 55.35
CA MET A 389 -8.59 24.73 55.88
C MET A 389 -8.29 23.23 55.96
N ASN A 390 -7.45 22.87 56.93
CA ASN A 390 -7.43 21.53 57.49
C ASN A 390 -8.38 21.52 58.70
N LYS A 391 -9.70 21.51 58.44
CA LYS A 391 -10.76 21.09 59.36
C LYS A 391 -12.16 21.32 58.77
N ILE A 392 -12.97 20.25 58.84
CA ILE A 392 -14.44 20.19 58.90
C ILE A 392 -15.19 19.79 57.61
N THR A 393 -15.97 18.73 57.83
CA THR A 393 -16.84 17.86 57.04
C THR A 393 -18.12 18.45 56.43
N ARG A 394 -18.57 17.76 55.37
CA ARG A 394 -19.95 17.45 54.89
C ARG A 394 -20.98 18.58 54.73
N ALA A 395 -21.49 18.74 53.49
CA ALA A 395 -22.90 19.03 53.23
C ALA A 395 -23.32 18.60 51.81
N ILE A 396 -24.49 17.96 51.75
CA ILE A 396 -25.25 17.52 50.57
C ILE A 396 -25.93 18.73 49.93
N PHE A 397 -26.03 18.81 48.61
CA PHE A 397 -26.99 19.70 47.94
C PHE A 397 -27.67 19.06 46.74
N THR A 398 -29.00 18.98 46.86
CA THR A 398 -30.01 18.72 45.84
C THR A 398 -30.03 19.83 44.78
N LEU A 399 -30.03 19.46 43.50
CA LEU A 399 -30.21 20.39 42.38
C LEU A 399 -31.69 20.47 41.99
N GLY A 400 -32.30 21.64 42.25
CA GLY A 400 -33.54 22.06 41.63
C GLY A 400 -33.26 22.82 40.33
N THR A 401 -33.87 22.39 39.23
CA THR A 401 -33.79 23.00 37.91
C THR A 401 -34.59 24.31 37.84
N LYS A 402 -33.94 25.42 37.47
CA LYS A 402 -34.61 26.64 36.99
C LYS A 402 -34.30 26.81 35.50
N TYR A 403 -35.35 26.84 34.68
CA TYR A 403 -35.26 27.18 33.25
C TYR A 403 -35.30 28.71 33.06
N PRO A 404 -34.46 29.32 32.21
CA PRO A 404 -34.60 30.72 31.84
C PRO A 404 -35.67 30.91 30.76
N LYS A 405 -36.53 31.91 30.93
CA LYS A 405 -37.49 32.38 29.91
C LYS A 405 -36.76 33.27 28.90
N TYR A 406 -36.95 33.01 27.60
CA TYR A 406 -36.51 33.86 26.49
C TYR A 406 -37.71 34.61 25.92
N SER A 407 -37.73 35.94 25.99
CA SER A 407 -38.75 36.77 25.31
C SER A 407 -38.21 38.16 25.00
N THR A 408 -37.60 38.34 23.82
CA THR A 408 -37.33 39.67 23.23
C THR A 408 -37.37 39.61 21.69
N LEU A 409 -38.46 39.09 21.11
CA LEU A 409 -38.77 39.27 19.68
C LEU A 409 -40.26 39.66 19.54
N PRO A 410 -40.62 40.54 18.59
CA PRO A 410 -42.00 41.01 18.42
C PRO A 410 -42.94 39.86 18.01
N PRO A 411 -44.18 39.83 18.54
CA PRO A 411 -45.06 38.64 18.51
C PRO A 411 -45.70 38.29 17.16
N GLU A 412 -45.46 39.06 16.09
CA GLU A 412 -46.21 38.89 14.83
C GLU A 412 -45.61 37.89 13.83
N ILE A 413 -44.46 37.25 14.12
CA ILE A 413 -43.74 36.43 13.12
C ILE A 413 -43.42 35.00 13.61
N VAL A 414 -43.81 34.64 14.83
CA VAL A 414 -43.52 33.31 15.39
C VAL A 414 -44.77 32.72 16.03
N VAL A 415 -45.29 31.66 15.44
CA VAL A 415 -46.36 30.85 16.03
C VAL A 415 -45.72 29.65 16.72
N PHE A 416 -45.92 29.56 18.04
CA PHE A 416 -45.49 28.42 18.84
C PHE A 416 -46.60 27.36 18.86
N THR A 417 -46.32 26.18 18.32
CA THR A 417 -47.13 24.97 18.54
C THR A 417 -46.31 23.99 19.39
N ASP A 418 -46.99 23.26 20.27
CA ASP A 418 -46.41 22.61 21.45
C ASP A 418 -45.04 21.92 21.29
N LYS A 419 -44.18 22.24 22.28
CA LYS A 419 -42.94 21.64 22.79
C LYS A 419 -41.80 21.21 21.86
N ASP A 420 -41.98 20.99 20.56
CA ASP A 420 -40.86 20.57 19.68
C ASP A 420 -40.80 21.25 18.30
N MET A 421 -41.70 22.18 17.97
CA MET A 421 -41.66 22.84 16.65
C MET A 421 -42.00 24.34 16.70
N ILE A 422 -41.09 25.15 16.15
CA ILE A 422 -41.27 26.60 15.98
C ILE A 422 -41.41 26.89 14.49
N ILE A 423 -42.52 27.51 14.09
CA ILE A 423 -42.75 27.94 12.70
C ILE A 423 -42.49 29.45 12.64
N CYS A 424 -41.36 29.83 12.04
CA CYS A 424 -41.00 31.21 11.76
C CYS A 424 -41.20 31.50 10.27
N TRP A 425 -42.09 32.43 9.95
CA TRP A 425 -42.30 32.85 8.57
C TRP A 425 -41.31 33.94 8.19
N HIS A 426 -40.35 33.63 7.32
CA HIS A 426 -39.41 34.61 6.77
C HIS A 426 -39.64 34.74 5.26
N PRO A 427 -40.37 35.76 4.77
CA PRO A 427 -40.44 36.01 3.34
C PRO A 427 -39.04 36.33 2.80
N ASN A 428 -38.73 35.82 1.61
CA ASN A 428 -37.43 36.05 0.99
C ASN A 428 -37.35 37.52 0.57
N GLN A 429 -36.65 38.35 1.35
CA GLN A 429 -36.46 39.76 1.00
C GLN A 429 -35.46 39.83 -0.14
N GLY A 430 -35.91 40.30 -1.30
CA GLY A 430 -35.02 40.60 -2.41
C GLY A 430 -34.07 41.71 -1.99
N PHE A 431 -32.77 41.40 -1.96
CA PHE A 431 -31.73 42.39 -1.74
C PHE A 431 -31.87 43.49 -2.81
N PRO A 432 -32.18 44.75 -2.45
CA PRO A 432 -32.30 45.83 -3.42
C PRO A 432 -30.91 46.17 -3.96
N TYR A 433 -30.78 46.28 -5.28
CA TYR A 433 -29.51 46.53 -5.98
C TYR A 433 -28.74 47.76 -5.44
N GLU A 434 -29.46 48.73 -4.89
CA GLU A 434 -28.95 49.95 -4.26
C GLU A 434 -27.94 49.66 -3.14
N TYR A 435 -28.12 48.57 -2.39
CA TYR A 435 -27.22 48.20 -1.28
C TYR A 435 -25.97 47.42 -1.72
N SER A 436 -25.80 47.18 -3.03
CA SER A 436 -24.55 46.62 -3.61
C SER A 436 -23.70 47.69 -4.28
N GLN A 437 -24.20 48.93 -4.31
CA GLN A 437 -23.38 50.03 -4.79
C GLN A 437 -22.24 50.28 -3.79
N PRO A 438 -21.02 50.57 -4.26
CA PRO A 438 -19.93 50.96 -3.39
C PRO A 438 -20.37 52.20 -2.59
N ILE A 439 -20.15 52.16 -1.28
CA ILE A 439 -20.44 53.29 -0.39
C ILE A 439 -19.69 54.51 -0.94
N LEU A 440 -20.43 55.57 -1.29
CA LEU A 440 -19.82 56.82 -1.71
C LEU A 440 -19.03 57.37 -0.51
N GLU A 441 -17.72 57.48 -0.66
CA GLU A 441 -16.89 58.11 0.37
C GLU A 441 -17.33 59.57 0.55
N GLU A 442 -17.81 59.89 1.75
CA GLU A 442 -18.03 61.28 2.15
C GLU A 442 -16.69 62.02 2.00
N VAL A 443 -16.64 63.00 1.10
CA VAL A 443 -15.51 63.93 1.00
C VAL A 443 -15.51 64.78 2.27
N LYS A 444 -14.79 64.30 3.29
CA LYS A 444 -14.51 65.11 4.48
C LYS A 444 -13.73 66.34 4.03
N ALA A 445 -14.26 67.52 4.32
CA ALA A 445 -13.56 68.76 4.12
C ALA A 445 -12.19 68.68 4.84
N GLY A 446 -11.11 68.84 4.07
CA GLY A 446 -9.75 68.76 4.61
C GLY A 446 -9.49 69.82 5.69
N PRO A 447 -8.57 69.58 6.62
CA PRO A 447 -8.28 70.53 7.69
C PRO A 447 -7.66 71.83 7.11
N ASN A 448 -8.05 72.99 7.67
CA ASN A 448 -7.60 74.34 7.29
C ASN A 448 -6.15 74.66 7.73
N THR A 449 -5.27 73.67 7.76
CA THR A 449 -3.84 73.86 8.04
C THR A 449 -3.07 73.80 6.72
N VAL A 450 -2.02 74.61 6.59
CA VAL A 450 -1.22 74.71 5.34
C VAL A 450 -0.68 73.36 4.87
N LEU A 451 -0.48 72.42 5.80
CA LEU A 451 0.02 71.07 5.52
C LEU A 451 -1.07 69.99 5.36
N LYS A 452 -2.36 70.32 5.56
CA LYS A 452 -3.52 69.40 5.46
C LYS A 452 -3.38 68.07 6.24
N ILE A 453 -2.67 68.05 7.36
CA ILE A 453 -2.50 66.86 8.22
C ILE A 453 -3.37 67.02 9.48
N GLY A 454 -4.14 66.00 9.85
CA GLY A 454 -4.99 66.01 11.05
C GLY A 454 -4.25 65.57 12.31
N GLU A 455 -4.72 65.97 13.50
CA GLU A 455 -4.13 65.58 14.81
C GLU A 455 -4.00 64.05 14.99
N LYS A 456 -4.93 63.28 14.41
CA LYS A 456 -4.90 61.81 14.43
C LYS A 456 -3.68 61.26 13.68
N ASP A 457 -3.35 61.82 12.52
CA ASP A 457 -2.26 61.34 11.67
C ASP A 457 -0.89 61.55 12.34
N VAL A 458 -0.73 62.66 13.07
CA VAL A 458 0.49 62.92 13.86
C VAL A 458 0.61 61.93 15.01
N SER A 459 -0.48 61.60 15.69
CA SER A 459 -0.47 60.63 16.79
C SER A 459 -0.13 59.19 16.36
N ASP A 460 -0.50 58.81 15.14
CA ASP A 460 -0.22 57.48 14.57
C ASP A 460 1.24 57.33 14.10
N ILE A 461 1.95 58.43 13.80
CA ILE A 461 3.37 58.40 13.44
C ILE A 461 4.25 58.07 14.65
N PHE A 462 3.90 58.57 15.84
CA PHE A 462 4.69 58.35 17.06
C PHE A 462 4.36 57.05 17.80
N ARG A 463 3.34 56.30 17.33
CA ARG A 463 2.95 55.02 17.91
C ARG A 463 3.67 53.87 17.20
N LYS A 464 4.42 53.05 17.94
CA LYS A 464 5.10 51.88 17.37
C LYS A 464 4.06 50.86 16.89
N LYS A 465 3.82 50.80 15.58
CA LYS A 465 2.91 49.81 14.96
C LYS A 465 3.44 48.39 15.16
N LYS A 466 2.53 47.42 15.20
CA LYS A 466 2.86 46.00 15.30
C LYS A 466 3.48 45.54 13.97
N ASP A 467 4.50 44.67 14.02
CA ASP A 467 5.23 44.24 12.82
C ASP A 467 4.33 43.65 11.73
N SER A 468 3.21 43.00 12.09
CA SER A 468 2.23 42.48 11.13
C SER A 468 1.59 43.56 10.26
N ASP A 469 1.28 44.70 10.87
CA ASP A 469 0.49 45.77 10.25
C ASP A 469 1.39 46.62 9.34
N VAL A 470 2.66 46.79 9.74
CA VAL A 470 3.72 47.42 8.94
C VAL A 470 4.00 46.62 7.67
N ILE A 471 4.06 45.28 7.76
CA ILE A 471 4.27 44.42 6.60
C ILE A 471 3.10 44.53 5.62
N GLU A 472 1.87 44.61 6.11
CA GLU A 472 0.69 44.77 5.25
C GLU A 472 0.68 46.14 4.56
N GLU A 473 0.98 47.22 5.26
CA GLU A 473 1.08 48.57 4.68
C GLU A 473 2.19 48.67 3.62
N LEU A 474 3.37 48.11 3.90
CA LEU A 474 4.47 48.06 2.94
C LEU A 474 4.12 47.24 1.70
N SER A 475 3.38 46.13 1.86
CA SER A 475 2.91 45.33 0.72
C SER A 475 1.95 46.10 -0.18
N LYS A 476 1.07 46.92 0.42
CA LYS A 476 0.13 47.79 -0.31
C LYS A 476 0.87 48.93 -1.02
N LEU A 477 1.84 49.56 -0.37
CA LEU A 477 2.67 50.64 -0.95
C LEU A 477 3.53 50.17 -2.13
N THR A 478 4.03 48.94 -2.07
CA THR A 478 4.90 48.36 -3.11
C THR A 478 4.15 47.52 -4.14
N PHE A 479 2.81 47.46 -4.05
CA PHE A 479 1.94 46.60 -4.88
C PHE A 479 2.42 45.13 -4.94
N THR A 480 2.96 44.61 -3.83
CA THR A 480 3.42 43.23 -3.74
C THR A 480 2.33 42.32 -3.14
N THR A 481 2.29 41.06 -3.58
CA THR A 481 1.29 40.10 -3.08
C THR A 481 1.53 39.76 -1.60
N LYS A 482 0.47 39.37 -0.86
CA LYS A 482 0.49 39.06 0.59
C LYS A 482 1.44 37.90 0.98
N HIS A 483 2.16 37.31 0.03
CA HIS A 483 3.08 36.21 0.27
C HIS A 483 4.49 36.71 0.56
N ARG A 484 5.09 36.15 1.62
CA ARG A 484 6.42 36.50 2.12
C ARG A 484 7.49 36.20 1.05
N TRP A 485 8.23 37.23 0.62
CA TRP A 485 9.33 37.14 -0.37
C TRP A 485 10.57 36.36 0.08
N PHE A 486 10.57 35.79 1.30
CA PHE A 486 11.66 34.96 1.80
C PHE A 486 11.17 33.54 2.10
N PRO A 487 11.78 32.51 1.47
CA PRO A 487 11.45 31.13 1.78
C PRO A 487 11.84 30.80 3.23
N ARG A 488 11.10 29.88 3.85
CA ARG A 488 11.43 29.42 5.20
C ARG A 488 12.82 28.77 5.17
N SER A 489 13.60 28.89 6.25
CA SER A 489 14.95 28.30 6.35
C SER A 489 15.00 26.81 5.97
N ARG A 490 13.90 26.08 6.17
CA ARG A 490 13.73 24.68 5.77
C ARG A 490 13.80 24.44 4.27
N ASP A 491 13.42 25.43 3.46
CA ASP A 491 13.35 25.32 1.99
C ASP A 491 14.68 25.75 1.32
N LYS A 492 15.66 26.27 2.09
CA LYS A 492 17.04 26.54 1.61
C LYS A 492 17.84 25.25 1.32
N LYS A 493 17.34 24.08 1.73
CA LYS A 493 18.03 22.79 1.55
C LYS A 493 17.57 21.98 0.34
N ALA A 494 16.79 22.54 -0.58
CA ALA A 494 16.34 21.81 -1.78
C ALA A 494 16.87 22.44 -3.08
N LYS A 495 17.63 21.62 -3.81
CA LYS A 495 18.10 21.70 -5.22
C LYS A 495 19.33 22.57 -5.53
N LYS A 496 20.49 21.90 -5.62
CA LYS A 496 21.62 22.29 -6.49
C LYS A 496 21.34 21.81 -7.91
N THR A 497 20.40 22.44 -8.61
CA THR A 497 20.23 22.26 -10.05
C THR A 497 20.56 23.59 -10.70
N GLU A 498 21.51 23.61 -11.64
CA GLU A 498 21.76 24.79 -12.46
C GLU A 498 20.49 25.15 -13.24
N PRO A 499 20.05 26.42 -13.22
CA PRO A 499 18.89 26.86 -13.98
C PRO A 499 19.21 26.87 -15.48
N ASP A 500 18.32 26.32 -16.31
CA ASP A 500 18.48 26.24 -17.77
C ASP A 500 18.48 27.60 -18.49
N ARG A 501 18.27 28.73 -17.80
CA ARG A 501 18.32 30.08 -18.38
C ARG A 501 18.93 31.11 -17.42
N PRO A 502 19.94 31.89 -17.85
CA PRO A 502 20.75 32.73 -16.95
C PRO A 502 20.18 34.13 -16.65
N TYR A 503 18.95 34.47 -17.04
CA TYR A 503 18.36 35.78 -16.75
C TYR A 503 16.84 35.70 -16.63
N LEU A 504 16.32 35.07 -15.59
CA LEU A 504 14.98 35.34 -15.07
C LEU A 504 14.94 35.04 -13.57
#